data_AF-A0A175Y3A9-F1
#
_entry.id   AF-A0A175Y3A9-F1
#
_cell.length_a   1.000
_cell.length_b   1.000
_cell.length_c   1.000
_cell.angle_alpha   90.00
_cell.angle_beta   90.00
_cell.angle_gamma   90.00
#
_symmetry.space_group_name_H-M   'P 1'
#
loop_
_entity.id
_entity.type
_entity.pdbx_description
1 polymer ?
#
loop_
_entity_poly.entity_id
_entity_poly.type
_entity_poly.pdbx_seq_one_letter_code
_entity_poly.pdbx_strand_id
1 'polypeptide(L)'
;MMRRLVLALATTALLTACGGRGERVATLPAPGQAYTADGKVVQITRLKALPAPGGAASADAAAVPPQFQFLYGSGEALALSRQAFRALVSYATYRKAAGDSVVLAPNATLAAPSWTACAGKPRAAVFDADETVILNLGVEALAARDPAAPFDAAQWARWERTGAKAVVAAPGAIEAFAALRAANIAIIINTNRDASTAPGTVATLKAAGLGDFTPGDNLFLRQGINGKDARRAAIAQRYCVVAMAGDQLGDFSDLFGAIASPADRRRATDAGAIGEMWGNGWFVLPNPVYGTGLKGGFDDVFPADKRWVDGGAR
;
A
#
# COMPACT_ATOMS: atom_id res chain seq x y z
N MET A 1 -13.26 3.59 71.54
CA MET A 1 -14.19 2.81 70.69
C MET A 1 -14.52 3.62 69.45
N MET A 2 -13.81 3.37 68.34
CA MET A 2 -14.02 4.06 67.05
C MET A 2 -15.18 3.41 66.29
N ARG A 3 -16.25 4.18 66.02
CA ARG A 3 -17.36 3.75 65.14
C ARG A 3 -17.00 4.04 63.69
N ARG A 4 -16.87 2.98 62.88
CA ARG A 4 -16.76 3.07 61.41
C ARG A 4 -18.15 3.25 60.81
N LEU A 5 -18.33 4.33 60.05
CA LEU A 5 -19.50 4.56 59.19
C LEU A 5 -19.26 3.79 57.87
N VAL A 6 -20.13 2.84 57.54
CA VAL A 6 -20.16 2.17 56.23
C VAL A 6 -21.23 2.86 55.39
N LEU A 7 -20.81 3.51 54.31
CA LEU A 7 -21.70 4.14 53.34
C LEU A 7 -22.13 3.09 52.31
N ALA A 8 -23.40 2.69 52.34
CA ALA A 8 -24.01 1.82 51.34
C ALA A 8 -24.38 2.65 50.10
N LEU A 9 -23.78 2.35 48.95
CA LEU A 9 -24.25 2.88 47.66
C LEU A 9 -25.45 2.04 47.19
N ALA A 10 -26.62 2.68 47.12
CA ALA A 10 -27.78 2.17 46.42
C ALA A 10 -27.54 2.27 44.91
N THR A 11 -27.53 1.13 44.21
CA THR A 11 -27.56 1.08 42.75
C THR A 11 -28.96 0.65 42.30
N THR A 12 -29.70 1.61 41.77
CA THR A 12 -31.05 1.43 41.24
C THR A 12 -30.97 0.72 39.90
N ALA A 13 -31.60 -0.45 39.80
CA ALA A 13 -31.86 -1.11 38.53
C ALA A 13 -33.15 -0.55 37.90
N LEU A 14 -33.05 0.02 36.69
CA LEU A 14 -34.16 0.09 35.75
C LEU A 14 -33.67 -0.41 34.38
N LEU A 15 -34.13 -1.60 34.03
CA LEU A 15 -34.16 -2.12 32.66
C LEU A 15 -35.28 -1.41 31.90
N THR A 16 -35.00 -0.81 30.75
CA THR A 16 -35.74 -1.06 29.49
C THR A 16 -35.13 -0.31 28.30
N ALA A 17 -35.09 -1.02 27.16
CA ALA A 17 -35.05 -0.54 25.77
C ALA A 17 -33.69 -0.16 25.14
N CYS A 18 -32.97 -1.19 24.65
CA CYS A 18 -32.26 -1.13 23.37
C CYS A 18 -32.54 -2.42 22.56
N GLY A 19 -33.78 -2.57 22.12
CA GLY A 19 -34.14 -3.47 21.03
C GLY A 19 -33.92 -2.75 19.70
N GLY A 20 -32.69 -2.77 19.19
CA GLY A 20 -32.33 -2.24 17.87
C GLY A 20 -31.38 -3.22 17.21
N ARG A 21 -31.95 -4.12 16.40
CA ARG A 21 -31.33 -5.10 15.49
C ARG A 21 -29.81 -5.17 15.57
N GLY A 22 -29.30 -6.20 16.26
CA GLY A 22 -27.95 -6.68 15.98
C GLY A 22 -27.88 -7.08 14.52
N GLU A 23 -27.29 -6.23 13.68
CA GLU A 23 -26.75 -6.70 12.42
C GLU A 23 -25.82 -7.85 12.76
N ARG A 24 -26.18 -9.05 12.30
CA ARG A 24 -25.27 -10.18 12.36
C ARG A 24 -24.03 -9.73 11.61
N VAL A 25 -22.94 -9.48 12.34
CA VAL A 25 -21.60 -9.42 11.76
C VAL A 25 -21.49 -10.68 10.92
N ALA A 26 -21.34 -10.52 9.61
CA ALA A 26 -21.24 -11.63 8.68
C ALA A 26 -20.12 -12.55 9.19
N THR A 27 -20.51 -13.69 9.75
CA THR A 27 -19.58 -14.63 10.34
C THR A 27 -18.96 -15.36 9.16
N LEU A 28 -17.64 -15.22 8.96
CA LEU A 28 -16.94 -15.94 7.91
C LEU A 28 -17.18 -17.45 8.10
N PRO A 29 -17.48 -18.22 7.03
CA PRO A 29 -17.74 -19.65 7.14
C PRO A 29 -16.55 -20.38 7.74
N ALA A 30 -16.82 -21.41 8.55
CA ALA A 30 -15.76 -22.23 9.11
C ALA A 30 -15.05 -23.03 8.00
N PRO A 31 -13.73 -23.30 8.13
CA PRO A 31 -13.01 -24.15 7.19
C PRO A 31 -13.71 -25.50 6.98
N GLY A 32 -13.93 -25.89 5.72
CA GLY A 32 -14.62 -27.13 5.35
C GLY A 32 -16.13 -27.03 5.16
N GLN A 33 -16.74 -25.85 5.32
CA GLN A 33 -18.13 -25.63 4.97
C GLN A 33 -18.31 -25.17 3.51
N ALA A 34 -19.38 -25.65 2.90
CA ALA A 34 -19.85 -25.24 1.59
C ALA A 34 -20.88 -24.11 1.73
N TYR A 35 -20.80 -23.06 0.91
CA TYR A 35 -21.84 -22.05 0.85
C TYR A 35 -22.02 -21.51 -0.57
N THR A 36 -23.18 -20.95 -0.86
CA THR A 36 -23.48 -20.39 -2.19
C THR A 36 -23.17 -18.90 -2.21
N ALA A 37 -22.28 -18.49 -3.12
CA ALA A 37 -22.04 -17.08 -3.45
C ALA A 37 -22.22 -16.92 -4.96
N ASP A 38 -23.02 -15.93 -5.38
CA ASP A 38 -23.34 -15.64 -6.79
C ASP A 38 -23.83 -16.88 -7.58
N GLY A 39 -24.67 -17.70 -6.94
CA GLY A 39 -25.22 -18.92 -7.56
C GLY A 39 -24.21 -20.07 -7.72
N LYS A 40 -22.99 -19.94 -7.19
CA LYS A 40 -21.95 -20.98 -7.22
C LYS A 40 -21.67 -21.50 -5.83
N VAL A 41 -21.53 -22.83 -5.71
CA VAL A 41 -21.09 -23.47 -4.47
C VAL A 41 -19.61 -23.21 -4.29
N VAL A 42 -19.25 -22.43 -3.26
CA VAL A 42 -17.90 -22.16 -2.82
C VAL A 42 -17.60 -23.06 -1.61
N GLN A 43 -16.57 -23.89 -1.73
CA GLN A 43 -16.06 -24.71 -0.63
C GLN A 43 -14.94 -23.95 0.05
N ILE A 44 -15.09 -23.61 1.34
CA ILE A 44 -13.94 -23.12 2.10
C ILE A 44 -13.04 -24.32 2.36
N THR A 45 -11.82 -24.28 1.83
CA THR A 45 -10.90 -25.40 1.87
C THR A 45 -10.62 -25.86 3.32
N ARG A 46 -10.44 -27.16 3.55
CA ARG A 46 -9.94 -27.72 4.82
C ARG A 46 -8.41 -27.68 4.91
N LEU A 47 -7.76 -26.87 4.08
CA LEU A 47 -6.31 -26.84 4.00
C LEU A 47 -5.74 -26.27 5.31
N LYS A 48 -5.03 -27.12 6.06
CA LYS A 48 -4.25 -26.71 7.24
C LYS A 48 -2.96 -25.95 6.86
N ALA A 49 -2.53 -26.11 5.61
CA ALA A 49 -1.38 -25.44 5.01
C ALA A 49 -1.64 -25.24 3.52
N LEU A 50 -1.10 -24.17 2.94
CA LEU A 50 -1.11 -23.98 1.49
C LEU A 50 -0.35 -25.16 0.84
N PRO A 51 -0.87 -25.74 -0.26
CA PRO A 51 -0.09 -26.71 -1.02
C PRO A 51 1.22 -26.06 -1.44
N ALA A 52 2.30 -26.85 -1.42
CA ALA A 52 3.59 -26.38 -1.91
C ALA A 52 3.43 -25.81 -3.33
N PRO A 53 4.07 -24.67 -3.67
CA PRO A 53 3.95 -24.08 -5.00
C PRO A 53 4.24 -25.13 -6.06
N GLY A 54 3.30 -25.33 -6.99
CA GLY A 54 3.28 -26.40 -7.98
C GLY A 54 4.29 -26.26 -9.12
N GLY A 55 5.54 -25.89 -8.80
CA GLY A 55 6.66 -25.84 -9.73
C GLY A 55 7.69 -26.91 -9.40
N ALA A 56 8.40 -27.41 -10.41
CA ALA A 56 9.59 -28.22 -10.18
C ALA A 56 10.59 -27.42 -9.32
N ALA A 57 11.10 -28.02 -8.25
CA ALA A 57 12.14 -27.40 -7.44
C ALA A 57 13.35 -27.11 -8.34
N SER A 58 13.65 -25.83 -8.53
CA SER A 58 14.88 -25.40 -9.19
C SER A 58 16.08 -25.77 -8.30
N ALA A 59 17.14 -26.30 -8.90
CA ALA A 59 18.41 -26.60 -8.24
C ALA A 59 19.31 -25.37 -8.06
N ASP A 60 18.79 -24.15 -8.28
CA ASP A 60 19.56 -22.92 -8.14
C ASP A 60 19.86 -22.64 -6.66
N ALA A 61 21.13 -22.80 -6.29
CA ALA A 61 21.64 -22.60 -4.93
C ALA A 61 22.08 -21.15 -4.65
N ALA A 62 21.81 -20.21 -5.56
CA ALA A 62 22.18 -18.82 -5.37
C ALA A 62 21.52 -18.21 -4.13
N ALA A 63 22.31 -17.54 -3.28
CA ALA A 63 21.79 -16.80 -2.15
C ALA A 63 21.03 -15.56 -2.63
N VAL A 64 19.79 -15.41 -2.20
CA VAL A 64 18.97 -14.22 -2.47
C VAL A 64 19.35 -13.12 -1.47
N PRO A 65 19.62 -11.87 -1.87
CA PRO A 65 19.99 -10.82 -0.91
C PRO A 65 18.86 -10.51 0.09
N PRO A 66 19.17 -10.10 1.34
CA PRO A 66 18.19 -9.99 2.42
C PRO A 66 16.98 -9.09 2.13
N GLN A 67 17.17 -8.00 1.39
CA GLN A 67 16.08 -7.10 1.02
C GLN A 67 15.04 -7.77 0.10
N PHE A 68 15.48 -8.64 -0.81
CA PHE A 68 14.59 -9.42 -1.66
C PHE A 68 13.94 -10.56 -0.87
N GLN A 69 14.68 -11.21 0.04
CA GLN A 69 14.12 -12.21 0.95
C GLN A 69 12.99 -11.60 1.80
N PHE A 70 13.19 -10.38 2.32
CA PHE A 70 12.17 -9.67 3.07
C PHE A 70 10.95 -9.40 2.20
N LEU A 71 11.10 -8.68 1.09
CA LEU A 71 9.95 -8.23 0.30
C LEU A 71 9.17 -9.39 -0.35
N TYR A 72 9.87 -10.33 -0.98
CA TYR A 72 9.25 -11.38 -1.79
C TYR A 72 9.07 -12.71 -1.05
N GLY A 73 9.82 -12.95 0.03
CA GLY A 73 9.85 -14.24 0.71
C GLY A 73 9.31 -14.26 2.15
N SER A 74 9.25 -13.11 2.83
CA SER A 74 8.93 -13.07 4.27
C SER A 74 7.43 -13.02 4.55
N GLY A 75 7.03 -13.58 5.70
CA GLY A 75 5.66 -13.43 6.20
C GLY A 75 5.38 -12.01 6.69
N GLU A 76 6.41 -11.29 7.12
CA GLU A 76 6.37 -9.92 7.63
C GLU A 76 5.97 -8.94 6.53
N ALA A 77 6.61 -8.99 5.35
CA ALA A 77 6.23 -8.14 4.22
C ALA A 77 4.80 -8.41 3.75
N LEU A 78 4.38 -9.68 3.74
CA LEU A 78 3.00 -10.07 3.45
C LEU A 78 2.03 -9.49 4.50
N ALA A 79 2.35 -9.59 5.78
CA ALA A 79 1.52 -9.06 6.86
C ALA A 79 1.40 -7.53 6.79
N LEU A 80 2.51 -6.84 6.51
CA LEU A 80 2.55 -5.39 6.31
C LEU A 80 1.68 -4.96 5.12
N SER A 81 1.81 -5.64 3.97
CA SER A 81 0.99 -5.38 2.79
C SER A 81 -0.50 -5.57 3.09
N ARG A 82 -0.89 -6.70 3.71
CA ARG A 82 -2.29 -6.96 4.11
C ARG A 82 -2.80 -5.95 5.13
N GLN A 83 -1.98 -5.53 6.08
CA GLN A 83 -2.33 -4.52 7.08
C GLN A 83 -2.62 -3.18 6.41
N ALA A 84 -1.73 -2.73 5.51
CA ALA A 84 -1.90 -1.47 4.78
C ALA A 84 -3.17 -1.48 3.94
N PHE A 85 -3.43 -2.54 3.16
CA PHE A 85 -4.64 -2.65 2.35
C PHE A 85 -5.92 -2.72 3.18
N ARG A 86 -5.94 -3.44 4.31
CA ARG A 86 -7.09 -3.48 5.21
C ARG A 86 -7.37 -2.11 5.82
N ALA A 87 -6.34 -1.45 6.33
CA ALA A 87 -6.46 -0.11 6.88
C ALA A 87 -6.97 0.88 5.83
N LEU A 88 -6.44 0.80 4.60
CA LEU A 88 -6.89 1.60 3.46
C LEU A 88 -8.37 1.39 3.18
N VAL A 89 -8.83 0.14 3.06
CA VAL A 89 -10.24 -0.16 2.77
C VAL A 89 -11.15 0.34 3.88
N SER A 90 -10.79 0.09 5.15
CA SER A 90 -11.56 0.56 6.30
C SER A 90 -11.66 2.09 6.30
N TYR A 91 -10.54 2.78 6.12
CA TYR A 91 -10.47 4.23 6.07
C TYR A 91 -11.25 4.80 4.89
N ALA A 92 -10.99 4.29 3.69
CA ALA A 92 -11.63 4.72 2.46
C ALA A 92 -13.13 4.46 2.48
N THR A 93 -13.63 3.44 3.18
CA THR A 93 -15.07 3.21 3.29
C THR A 93 -15.72 4.15 4.31
N TYR A 94 -15.06 4.36 5.45
CA TYR A 94 -15.55 5.22 6.54
C TYR A 94 -15.51 6.72 6.20
N ARG A 95 -14.43 7.20 5.57
CA ARG A 95 -14.23 8.62 5.27
C ARG A 95 -15.28 9.11 4.28
N LYS A 96 -16.31 9.80 4.76
CA LYS A 96 -17.29 10.48 3.89
C LYS A 96 -16.55 11.46 2.96
N ALA A 97 -17.04 11.60 1.73
CA ALA A 97 -16.52 12.56 0.74
C ALA A 97 -16.92 14.02 1.05
N ALA A 98 -17.03 14.37 2.33
CA ALA A 98 -17.33 15.71 2.80
C ALA A 98 -16.02 16.38 3.24
N GLY A 99 -15.70 17.53 2.64
CA GLY A 99 -14.45 18.23 2.88
C GLY A 99 -13.40 17.98 1.78
N ASP A 100 -12.18 17.72 2.20
CA ASP A 100 -11.04 17.66 1.28
C ASP A 100 -10.62 16.23 0.91
N SER A 101 -9.96 16.14 -0.24
CA SER A 101 -9.22 14.98 -0.75
C SER A 101 -7.98 14.71 0.12
N VAL A 102 -7.31 13.58 -0.11
CA VAL A 102 -5.98 13.29 0.46
C VAL A 102 -4.83 13.72 -0.46
N VAL A 103 -5.14 14.39 -1.57
CA VAL A 103 -4.16 14.96 -2.51
C VAL A 103 -3.85 16.40 -2.10
N LEU A 104 -2.57 16.71 -1.93
CA LEU A 104 -2.10 18.07 -1.64
C LEU A 104 -2.56 19.05 -2.74
N ALA A 105 -2.96 20.25 -2.34
CA ALA A 105 -3.29 21.32 -3.27
C ALA A 105 -2.02 21.82 -4.01
N PRO A 106 -2.13 22.36 -5.24
CA PRO A 106 -0.97 22.75 -6.04
C PRO A 106 0.05 23.70 -5.37
N ASN A 107 -0.39 24.56 -4.44
CA ASN A 107 0.46 25.51 -3.73
C ASN A 107 0.82 25.06 -2.30
N ALA A 108 0.46 23.82 -1.93
CA ALA A 108 0.78 23.28 -0.62
C ALA A 108 2.26 22.94 -0.51
N THR A 109 2.79 22.98 0.72
CA THR A 109 4.13 22.47 1.04
C THR A 109 4.02 21.41 2.13
N LEU A 110 5.08 20.63 2.36
CA LEU A 110 5.09 19.67 3.48
C LEU A 110 5.01 20.38 4.84
N ALA A 111 5.56 21.59 4.96
CA ALA A 111 5.53 22.38 6.19
C ALA A 111 4.20 23.12 6.43
N ALA A 112 3.49 23.45 5.35
CA ALA A 112 2.16 24.07 5.38
C ALA A 112 1.24 23.34 4.40
N PRO A 113 0.80 22.11 4.74
CA PRO A 113 -0.02 21.32 3.85
C PRO A 113 -1.43 21.89 3.75
N SER A 114 -2.00 21.80 2.56
CA SER A 114 -3.41 22.03 2.29
C SER A 114 -3.87 21.01 1.26
N TRP A 115 -5.16 20.72 1.26
CA TRP A 115 -5.71 19.58 0.53
C TRP A 115 -6.63 20.06 -0.58
N THR A 116 -6.69 19.31 -1.68
CA THR A 116 -7.59 19.61 -2.79
C THR A 116 -9.04 19.35 -2.38
N ALA A 117 -9.94 20.31 -2.57
CA ALA A 117 -11.35 20.12 -2.22
C ALA A 117 -12.02 18.99 -3.03
N CYS A 118 -12.82 18.15 -2.35
CA CYS A 118 -13.59 17.10 -3.02
C CYS A 118 -14.72 17.66 -3.89
N ALA A 119 -15.34 18.78 -3.48
CA ALA A 119 -16.35 19.51 -4.26
C ALA A 119 -17.44 18.61 -4.89
N GLY A 120 -17.91 17.60 -4.17
CA GLY A 120 -18.96 16.67 -4.63
C GLY A 120 -18.54 15.66 -5.71
N LYS A 121 -17.25 15.59 -6.07
CA LYS A 121 -16.73 14.65 -7.08
C LYS A 121 -16.88 13.19 -6.63
N PRO A 122 -16.99 12.22 -7.57
CA PRO A 122 -17.00 10.80 -7.26
C PRO A 122 -15.72 10.39 -6.52
N ARG A 123 -15.84 9.38 -5.65
CA ARG A 123 -14.75 8.94 -4.76
C ARG A 123 -13.78 8.05 -5.52
N ALA A 124 -12.49 8.21 -5.25
CA ALA A 124 -11.45 7.33 -5.76
C ALA A 124 -10.39 6.99 -4.70
N ALA A 125 -9.76 5.84 -4.87
CA ALA A 125 -8.49 5.50 -4.24
C ALA A 125 -7.41 5.42 -5.34
N VAL A 126 -6.25 6.02 -5.07
CA VAL A 126 -5.12 6.07 -6.01
C VAL A 126 -4.01 5.15 -5.52
N PHE A 127 -3.42 4.39 -6.42
CA PHE A 127 -2.37 3.42 -6.11
C PHE A 127 -1.18 3.63 -7.04
N ASP A 128 0.03 3.51 -6.52
CA ASP A 128 1.16 3.12 -7.36
C ASP A 128 0.97 1.66 -7.88
N ALA A 129 1.72 1.28 -8.92
CA ALA A 129 1.77 -0.08 -9.43
C ALA A 129 2.86 -0.93 -8.78
N ASP A 130 4.12 -0.62 -9.06
CA ASP A 130 5.28 -1.49 -8.87
C ASP A 130 5.65 -1.59 -7.39
N GLU A 131 5.72 -2.80 -6.87
CA GLU A 131 5.90 -3.11 -5.43
C GLU A 131 4.79 -2.58 -4.51
N THR A 132 3.72 -2.02 -5.11
CA THR A 132 2.52 -1.54 -4.42
C THR A 132 1.32 -2.47 -4.64
N VAL A 133 0.76 -2.55 -5.86
CA VAL A 133 -0.34 -3.48 -6.18
C VAL A 133 0.14 -4.70 -6.96
N ILE A 134 1.32 -4.63 -7.58
CA ILE A 134 1.98 -5.76 -8.23
C ILE A 134 3.37 -5.96 -7.64
N LEU A 135 3.83 -7.21 -7.60
CA LEU A 135 5.18 -7.60 -7.27
C LEU A 135 5.89 -8.09 -8.53
N ASN A 136 7.01 -7.46 -8.88
CA ASN A 136 7.76 -7.61 -10.14
C ASN A 136 8.73 -8.80 -10.14
N LEU A 137 8.29 -9.98 -9.66
CA LEU A 137 9.13 -11.16 -9.42
C LEU A 137 10.10 -11.51 -10.56
N GLY A 138 9.69 -11.37 -11.83
CA GLY A 138 10.52 -11.72 -12.98
C GLY A 138 11.78 -10.86 -13.13
N VAL A 139 11.64 -9.54 -13.20
CA VAL A 139 12.80 -8.63 -13.32
C VAL A 139 13.58 -8.54 -12.02
N GLU A 140 12.91 -8.67 -10.88
CA GLU A 140 13.54 -8.60 -9.56
C GLU A 140 14.35 -9.86 -9.25
N ALA A 141 13.99 -11.01 -9.84
CA ALA A 141 14.85 -12.19 -9.83
C ALA A 141 16.14 -12.00 -10.65
N LEU A 142 16.15 -11.14 -11.68
CA LEU A 142 17.37 -10.76 -12.39
C LEU A 142 18.22 -9.81 -11.52
N ALA A 143 17.59 -8.80 -10.94
CA ALA A 143 18.25 -7.83 -10.05
C ALA A 143 18.85 -8.50 -8.80
N ALA A 144 18.20 -9.52 -8.25
CA ALA A 144 18.70 -10.28 -7.11
C ALA A 144 20.03 -11.00 -7.38
N ARG A 145 20.38 -11.28 -8.64
CA ARG A 145 21.66 -11.91 -9.01
C ARG A 145 22.84 -10.93 -8.98
N ASP A 146 22.57 -9.65 -9.19
CA ASP A 146 23.56 -8.58 -9.12
C ASP A 146 22.92 -7.31 -8.52
N PRO A 147 22.72 -7.29 -7.18
CA PRO A 147 22.00 -6.19 -6.51
C PRO A 147 22.78 -4.86 -6.54
N ALA A 148 24.05 -4.88 -6.95
CA ALA A 148 24.87 -3.69 -7.11
C ALA A 148 24.79 -3.11 -8.54
N ALA A 149 24.22 -3.86 -9.49
CA ALA A 149 24.06 -3.38 -10.85
C ALA A 149 23.22 -2.10 -10.90
N PRO A 150 23.63 -1.09 -11.68
CA PRO A 150 22.82 0.10 -11.88
C PRO A 150 21.53 -0.26 -12.62
N PHE A 151 20.48 0.55 -12.40
CA PHE A 151 19.23 0.42 -13.13
C PHE A 151 19.46 0.52 -14.66
N ASP A 152 19.03 -0.51 -15.40
CA ASP A 152 19.07 -0.53 -16.86
C ASP A 152 17.68 -0.19 -17.43
N ALA A 153 17.55 1.05 -17.91
CA ALA A 153 16.30 1.54 -18.51
C ALA A 153 15.88 0.76 -19.77
N ALA A 154 16.83 0.23 -20.54
CA ALA A 154 16.52 -0.57 -21.73
C ALA A 154 16.00 -1.95 -21.34
N GLN A 155 16.59 -2.56 -20.29
CA GLN A 155 16.06 -3.80 -19.70
C GLN A 155 14.66 -3.58 -19.13
N TRP A 156 14.45 -2.50 -18.38
CA TRP A 156 13.13 -2.16 -17.84
C TRP A 156 12.08 -1.97 -18.94
N ALA A 157 12.42 -1.25 -20.02
CA ALA A 157 11.50 -1.08 -21.14
C ALA A 157 11.19 -2.41 -21.87
N ARG A 158 12.12 -3.38 -21.89
CA ARG A 158 11.82 -4.74 -22.38
C ARG A 158 10.89 -5.47 -21.40
N TRP A 159 11.19 -5.39 -20.10
CA TRP A 159 10.36 -5.95 -19.03
C TRP A 159 8.92 -5.45 -19.09
N GLU A 160 8.69 -4.14 -19.19
CA GLU A 160 7.33 -3.59 -19.28
C GLU A 160 6.53 -4.13 -20.48
N ARG A 161 7.21 -4.45 -21.59
CA ARG A 161 6.56 -4.97 -22.81
C ARG A 161 6.27 -6.47 -22.74
N THR A 162 7.13 -7.25 -22.10
CA THR A 162 7.11 -8.73 -22.21
C THR A 162 6.89 -9.47 -20.88
N GLY A 163 7.00 -8.77 -19.76
CA GLY A 163 7.03 -9.32 -18.40
C GLY A 163 5.68 -9.64 -17.78
N ALA A 164 4.56 -9.40 -18.47
CA ALA A 164 3.22 -9.43 -17.90
C ALA A 164 2.83 -10.72 -17.15
N LYS A 165 3.45 -11.86 -17.47
CA LYS A 165 3.17 -13.15 -16.81
C LYS A 165 4.08 -13.47 -15.62
N ALA A 166 5.12 -12.67 -15.38
CA ALA A 166 6.10 -12.88 -14.34
C ALA A 166 5.92 -11.91 -13.16
N VAL A 167 4.67 -11.50 -12.93
CA VAL A 167 4.24 -10.68 -11.79
C VAL A 167 3.19 -11.43 -10.98
N VAL A 168 3.00 -11.03 -9.74
CA VAL A 168 1.83 -11.40 -8.93
C VAL A 168 1.21 -10.15 -8.33
N ALA A 169 -0.06 -10.21 -7.94
CA ALA A 169 -0.63 -9.13 -7.14
C ALA A 169 0.03 -9.08 -5.76
N ALA A 170 0.24 -7.88 -5.23
CA ALA A 170 0.69 -7.70 -3.86
C ALA A 170 -0.34 -8.29 -2.87
N PRO A 171 0.08 -8.91 -1.76
CA PRO A 171 -0.83 -9.57 -0.83
C PRO A 171 -1.92 -8.63 -0.28
N GLY A 172 -3.18 -8.91 -0.61
CA GLY A 172 -4.33 -8.10 -0.18
C GLY A 172 -4.82 -7.07 -1.22
N ALA A 173 -4.09 -6.85 -2.31
CA ALA A 173 -4.49 -5.88 -3.34
C ALA A 173 -5.78 -6.28 -4.06
N ILE A 174 -5.93 -7.56 -4.42
CA ILE A 174 -7.14 -8.09 -5.09
C ILE A 174 -8.36 -7.93 -4.18
N GLU A 175 -8.24 -8.34 -2.90
CA GLU A 175 -9.32 -8.22 -1.92
C GLU A 175 -9.69 -6.76 -1.67
N ALA A 176 -8.70 -5.86 -1.60
CA ALA A 176 -8.93 -4.44 -1.44
C ALA A 176 -9.67 -3.84 -2.65
N PHE A 177 -9.26 -4.19 -3.87
CA PHE A 177 -9.91 -3.71 -5.09
C PHE A 177 -11.36 -4.18 -5.18
N ALA A 178 -11.65 -5.43 -4.79
CA ALA A 178 -13.02 -5.92 -4.72
C ALA A 178 -13.86 -5.12 -3.71
N ALA A 179 -13.33 -4.88 -2.50
CA ALA A 179 -14.03 -4.14 -1.45
C ALA A 179 -14.28 -2.66 -1.84
N LEU A 180 -13.29 -2.00 -2.45
CA LEU A 180 -13.44 -0.61 -2.90
C LEU A 180 -14.48 -0.46 -4.01
N ARG A 181 -14.50 -1.39 -4.98
CA ARG A 181 -15.55 -1.43 -6.02
C ARG A 181 -16.94 -1.63 -5.41
N ALA A 182 -17.08 -2.54 -4.46
CA ALA A 182 -18.34 -2.76 -3.74
C ALA A 182 -18.80 -1.52 -2.96
N ALA A 183 -17.87 -0.67 -2.51
CA ALA A 183 -18.13 0.60 -1.86
C ALA A 183 -18.33 1.79 -2.85
N ASN A 184 -18.42 1.53 -4.15
CA ASN A 184 -18.49 2.55 -5.22
C ASN A 184 -17.32 3.55 -5.19
N ILE A 185 -16.12 3.08 -4.85
CA ILE A 185 -14.89 3.87 -4.89
C ILE A 185 -14.11 3.45 -6.14
N ALA A 186 -13.85 4.42 -7.02
CA ALA A 186 -13.06 4.19 -8.22
C ALA A 186 -11.61 3.83 -7.84
N ILE A 187 -11.01 2.92 -8.61
CA ILE A 187 -9.62 2.52 -8.43
C ILE A 187 -8.82 3.14 -9.55
N ILE A 188 -7.77 3.86 -9.19
CA ILE A 188 -6.92 4.57 -10.15
C ILE A 188 -5.47 4.17 -9.91
N ILE A 189 -4.78 3.72 -10.96
CA ILE A 189 -3.35 3.47 -10.91
C ILE A 189 -2.60 4.71 -11.42
N ASN A 190 -1.64 5.21 -10.66
CA ASN A 190 -0.75 6.30 -11.03
C ASN A 190 0.71 5.83 -10.88
N THR A 191 1.28 5.35 -11.98
CA THR A 191 2.55 4.58 -11.98
C THR A 191 3.62 5.24 -12.82
N ASN A 192 4.88 5.11 -12.42
CA ASN A 192 6.01 5.60 -13.21
C ASN A 192 6.39 4.71 -14.41
N ARG A 193 5.63 3.63 -14.64
CA ARG A 193 5.71 2.90 -15.91
C ARG A 193 5.46 3.80 -17.10
N ASP A 194 6.17 3.53 -18.19
CA ASP A 194 6.23 4.44 -19.33
C ASP A 194 4.94 4.40 -20.18
N ALA A 195 4.47 5.57 -20.63
CA ALA A 195 3.32 5.62 -21.53
C ALA A 195 3.57 4.93 -22.88
N SER A 196 4.83 4.87 -23.35
CA SER A 196 5.20 4.15 -24.58
C SER A 196 5.08 2.63 -24.48
N THR A 197 4.96 2.08 -23.27
CA THR A 197 4.78 0.64 -22.99
C THR A 197 3.39 0.34 -22.43
N ALA A 198 2.43 1.27 -22.53
CA ALA A 198 1.09 1.16 -21.96
C ALA A 198 0.38 -0.19 -22.20
N PRO A 199 0.40 -0.79 -23.41
CA PRO A 199 -0.24 -2.10 -23.63
C PRO A 199 0.33 -3.20 -22.72
N GLY A 200 1.63 -3.17 -22.45
CA GLY A 200 2.32 -4.11 -21.57
C GLY A 200 1.92 -3.92 -20.10
N THR A 201 1.79 -2.67 -19.65
CA THR A 201 1.26 -2.36 -18.31
C THR A 201 -0.16 -2.84 -18.12
N VAL A 202 -1.05 -2.60 -19.10
CA VAL A 202 -2.44 -3.10 -19.06
C VAL A 202 -2.47 -4.63 -18.99
N ALA A 203 -1.67 -5.31 -19.83
CA ALA A 203 -1.56 -6.76 -19.80
C ALA A 203 -1.03 -7.29 -18.46
N THR A 204 -0.07 -6.58 -17.84
CA THR A 204 0.52 -6.92 -16.55
C THR A 204 -0.52 -6.84 -15.43
N LEU A 205 -1.25 -5.72 -15.32
CA LEU A 205 -2.29 -5.55 -14.30
C LEU A 205 -3.41 -6.59 -14.44
N LYS A 206 -3.80 -6.90 -15.68
CA LYS A 206 -4.78 -7.93 -15.98
C LYS A 206 -4.29 -9.33 -15.60
N ALA A 207 -3.06 -9.68 -15.95
CA ALA A 207 -2.45 -10.96 -15.63
C ALA A 207 -2.26 -11.16 -14.12
N ALA A 208 -2.01 -10.09 -13.36
CA ALA A 208 -1.97 -10.10 -11.90
C ALA A 208 -3.36 -10.27 -11.26
N GLY A 209 -4.45 -10.25 -12.02
CA GLY A 209 -5.83 -10.40 -11.51
C GLY A 209 -6.44 -9.12 -10.95
N LEU A 210 -5.85 -7.94 -11.23
CA LEU A 210 -6.34 -6.65 -10.70
C LEU A 210 -7.51 -6.07 -11.51
N GLY A 211 -7.75 -6.62 -12.71
CA GLY A 211 -8.82 -6.22 -13.62
C GLY A 211 -8.33 -5.41 -14.82
N ASP A 212 -9.27 -4.85 -15.57
CA ASP A 212 -8.98 -4.05 -16.75
C ASP A 212 -8.76 -2.58 -16.41
N PHE A 213 -7.75 -1.99 -17.05
CA PHE A 213 -7.34 -0.60 -16.87
C PHE A 213 -7.15 0.07 -18.23
N THR A 214 -7.60 1.32 -18.33
CA THR A 214 -7.61 2.13 -19.55
C THR A 214 -6.72 3.35 -19.35
N PRO A 215 -5.62 3.49 -20.13
CA PRO A 215 -4.76 4.67 -20.10
C PRO A 215 -5.56 5.97 -20.27
N GLY A 216 -5.28 6.96 -19.40
CA GLY A 216 -5.95 8.26 -19.40
C GLY A 216 -7.30 8.30 -18.68
N ASP A 217 -7.89 7.14 -18.36
CA ASP A 217 -9.12 7.08 -17.56
C ASP A 217 -8.84 6.68 -16.11
N ASN A 218 -8.47 5.43 -15.88
CA ASN A 218 -8.17 4.86 -14.56
C ASN A 218 -6.72 4.34 -14.44
N LEU A 219 -5.90 4.58 -15.48
CA LEU A 219 -4.47 4.32 -15.50
C LEU A 219 -3.70 5.54 -16.00
N PHE A 220 -2.86 6.10 -15.14
CA PHE A 220 -2.06 7.29 -15.39
C PHE A 220 -0.58 6.91 -15.41
N LEU A 221 -0.02 6.87 -16.62
CA LEU A 221 1.36 6.47 -16.92
C LEU A 221 2.29 7.69 -17.01
N ARG A 222 3.59 7.45 -16.88
CA ARG A 222 4.62 8.49 -16.99
C ARG A 222 4.76 9.00 -18.42
N GLN A 223 4.85 10.31 -18.58
CA GLN A 223 5.10 11.00 -19.86
C GLN A 223 6.37 11.88 -19.73
N GLY A 224 7.55 11.26 -19.78
CA GLY A 224 8.85 11.95 -19.74
C GLY A 224 9.33 12.42 -18.36
N ILE A 225 8.46 12.98 -17.51
CA ILE A 225 8.81 13.47 -16.16
C ILE A 225 8.45 12.42 -15.10
N ASN A 226 9.37 12.12 -14.18
CA ASN A 226 9.20 11.08 -13.14
C ASN A 226 8.24 11.45 -12.01
N GLY A 227 7.87 12.72 -11.86
CA GLY A 227 6.92 13.18 -10.86
C GLY A 227 5.50 12.65 -11.07
N LYS A 228 4.76 12.51 -9.96
CA LYS A 228 3.36 12.05 -9.93
C LYS A 228 2.37 13.15 -9.56
N ASP A 229 2.81 14.31 -9.06
CA ASP A 229 1.93 15.40 -8.61
C ASP A 229 1.04 15.93 -9.75
N ALA A 230 1.59 16.12 -10.95
CA ALA A 230 0.80 16.57 -12.10
C ALA A 230 -0.35 15.61 -12.45
N ARG A 231 -0.09 14.29 -12.35
CA ARG A 231 -1.12 13.25 -12.56
C ARG A 231 -2.09 13.19 -11.39
N ARG A 232 -1.63 13.31 -10.14
CA ARG A 232 -2.50 13.39 -8.96
C ARG A 232 -3.43 14.62 -9.03
N ALA A 233 -2.93 15.76 -9.50
CA ALA A 233 -3.75 16.94 -9.74
C ALA A 233 -4.82 16.70 -10.83
N ALA A 234 -4.45 16.10 -11.97
CA ALA A 234 -5.41 15.73 -13.02
C ALA A 234 -6.48 14.74 -12.52
N ILE A 235 -6.08 13.76 -11.71
CA ILE A 235 -7.01 12.84 -11.04
C ILE A 235 -7.95 13.60 -10.10
N ALA A 236 -7.43 14.50 -9.26
CA ALA A 236 -8.20 15.26 -8.28
C ALA A 236 -9.15 16.31 -8.90
N GLN A 237 -8.97 16.66 -10.18
CA GLN A 237 -9.96 17.42 -10.94
C GLN A 237 -11.23 16.61 -11.21
N ARG A 238 -11.11 15.29 -11.38
CA ARG A 238 -12.21 14.37 -11.71
C ARG A 238 -12.78 13.64 -10.49
N TYR A 239 -11.95 13.40 -9.48
CA TYR A 239 -12.29 12.56 -8.33
C TYR A 239 -11.99 13.23 -6.99
N CYS A 240 -12.78 12.90 -5.98
CA CYS A 240 -12.44 13.06 -4.57
C CYS A 240 -11.56 11.87 -4.17
N VAL A 241 -10.24 12.07 -4.13
CA VAL A 241 -9.32 10.99 -3.73
C VAL A 241 -9.40 10.83 -2.21
N VAL A 242 -9.90 9.70 -1.74
CA VAL A 242 -10.12 9.44 -0.30
C VAL A 242 -9.01 8.63 0.34
N ALA A 243 -8.18 7.97 -0.47
CA ALA A 243 -7.00 7.24 -0.02
C ALA A 243 -5.95 7.15 -1.14
N MET A 244 -4.68 7.05 -0.74
CA MET A 244 -3.56 6.76 -1.61
C MET A 244 -2.70 5.64 -1.03
N ALA A 245 -2.16 4.77 -1.88
CA ALA A 245 -1.17 3.77 -1.50
C ALA A 245 0.03 3.76 -2.44
N GLY A 246 1.19 3.48 -1.88
CA GLY A 246 2.47 3.48 -2.57
C GLY A 246 3.59 2.92 -1.70
N ASP A 247 4.68 2.50 -2.30
CA ASP A 247 5.88 2.02 -1.61
C ASP A 247 6.96 3.11 -1.48
N GLN A 248 6.82 4.22 -2.21
CA GLN A 248 7.73 5.36 -2.18
C GLN A 248 7.04 6.64 -1.70
N LEU A 249 7.79 7.52 -1.03
CA LEU A 249 7.26 8.83 -0.60
C LEU A 249 6.77 9.69 -1.78
N GLY A 250 7.38 9.52 -2.97
CA GLY A 250 6.96 10.18 -4.21
C GLY A 250 5.55 9.79 -4.69
N ASP A 251 5.02 8.67 -4.22
CA ASP A 251 3.64 8.25 -4.52
C ASP A 251 2.62 9.16 -3.84
N PHE A 252 3.01 9.79 -2.73
CA PHE A 252 2.18 10.68 -1.93
C PHE A 252 2.44 12.16 -2.23
N SER A 253 3.69 12.57 -2.51
CA SER A 253 4.05 13.92 -2.98
C SER A 253 5.43 13.97 -3.63
N ASP A 254 5.60 14.71 -4.73
CA ASP A 254 6.93 14.91 -5.34
C ASP A 254 7.81 15.84 -4.48
N LEU A 255 7.22 16.58 -3.53
CA LEU A 255 7.93 17.45 -2.59
C LEU A 255 8.97 16.70 -1.75
N PHE A 256 8.74 15.41 -1.45
CA PHE A 256 9.73 14.58 -0.76
C PHE A 256 11.00 14.35 -1.61
N GLY A 257 10.86 14.37 -2.94
CA GLY A 257 11.97 14.20 -3.89
C GLY A 257 12.95 15.37 -3.87
N ALA A 258 12.51 16.56 -3.44
CA ALA A 258 13.37 17.73 -3.29
C ALA A 258 14.27 17.67 -2.04
N ILE A 259 13.99 16.77 -1.10
CA ILE A 259 14.75 16.63 0.15
C ILE A 259 15.86 15.59 -0.04
N ALA A 260 17.10 16.05 -0.17
CA ALA A 260 18.25 15.17 -0.41
C ALA A 260 18.66 14.37 0.83
N SER A 261 18.76 15.04 1.99
CA SER A 261 19.20 14.45 3.26
C SER A 261 18.20 13.38 3.75
N PRO A 262 18.66 12.13 4.01
CA PRO A 262 17.80 11.10 4.61
C PRO A 262 17.23 11.52 5.96
N ALA A 263 18.02 12.22 6.79
CA ALA A 263 17.57 12.71 8.08
C ALA A 263 16.47 13.77 7.94
N ASP A 264 16.61 14.70 6.99
CA ASP A 264 15.64 15.76 6.76
C ASP A 264 14.35 15.19 6.16
N ARG A 265 14.47 14.20 5.26
CA ARG A 265 13.32 13.52 4.68
C ARG A 265 12.54 12.75 5.74
N ARG A 266 13.25 12.07 6.66
CA ARG A 266 12.63 11.42 7.83
C ARG A 266 11.87 12.43 8.70
N ARG A 267 12.48 13.58 9.01
CA ARG A 267 11.80 14.65 9.78
C ARG A 267 10.57 15.20 9.05
N ALA A 268 10.66 15.46 7.74
CA ALA A 268 9.53 15.94 6.95
C ALA A 268 8.39 14.91 6.83
N THR A 269 8.73 13.62 6.86
CA THR A 269 7.75 12.52 6.83
C THR A 269 6.92 12.48 8.11
N ASP A 270 7.50 12.81 9.26
CA ASP A 270 6.85 12.76 10.58
C ASP A 270 6.27 14.12 11.03
N ALA A 271 6.45 15.17 10.23
CA ALA A 271 6.14 16.54 10.66
C ALA A 271 4.65 16.87 10.53
N GLY A 272 4.05 17.35 11.63
CA GLY A 272 2.74 17.99 11.67
C GLY A 272 1.65 17.20 10.95
N ALA A 273 0.83 17.91 10.16
CA ALA A 273 -0.28 17.29 9.43
C ALA A 273 0.16 16.32 8.33
N ILE A 274 1.43 16.30 7.91
CA ILE A 274 1.95 15.26 7.00
C ILE A 274 2.12 13.94 7.76
N GLY A 275 2.71 13.97 8.95
CA GLY A 275 2.86 12.79 9.82
C GLY A 275 1.51 12.14 10.16
N GLU A 276 0.47 12.96 10.33
CA GLU A 276 -0.89 12.48 10.62
C GLU A 276 -1.52 11.71 9.45
N MET A 277 -1.06 11.86 8.21
CA MET A 277 -1.67 11.21 7.05
C MET A 277 -1.35 9.71 6.95
N TRP A 278 -0.25 9.26 7.53
CA TRP A 278 0.15 7.85 7.49
C TRP A 278 -0.86 6.99 8.25
N GLY A 279 -1.53 6.09 7.54
CA GLY A 279 -2.66 5.31 8.05
C GLY A 279 -4.00 6.07 8.06
N ASN A 280 -4.00 7.37 7.76
CA ASN A 280 -5.18 8.24 7.71
C ASN A 280 -5.36 8.91 6.33
N GLY A 281 -5.27 8.11 5.28
CA GLY A 281 -5.42 8.56 3.89
C GLY A 281 -4.20 8.25 3.04
N TRP A 282 -3.02 8.16 3.63
CA TRP A 282 -1.79 7.70 2.98
C TRP A 282 -1.35 6.36 3.56
N PHE A 283 -1.24 5.33 2.74
CA PHE A 283 -0.94 3.96 3.17
C PHE A 283 0.33 3.46 2.49
N VAL A 284 1.42 3.39 3.24
CA VAL A 284 2.72 2.97 2.71
C VAL A 284 2.89 1.46 2.74
N LEU A 285 3.47 0.91 1.67
CA LEU A 285 3.89 -0.50 1.59
C LEU A 285 5.42 -0.61 1.71
N PRO A 286 5.94 -1.73 2.23
CA PRO A 286 7.37 -1.90 2.36
C PRO A 286 8.01 -2.17 0.99
N ASN A 287 9.05 -1.41 0.64
CA ASN A 287 9.96 -1.78 -0.45
C ASN A 287 11.41 -1.49 -0.04
N PRO A 288 12.13 -2.49 0.50
CA PRO A 288 13.56 -2.37 0.81
C PRO A 288 14.46 -2.70 -0.39
N VAL A 289 13.90 -2.99 -1.57
CA VAL A 289 14.66 -3.49 -2.73
C VAL A 289 15.24 -2.35 -3.57
N TYR A 290 14.43 -1.33 -3.85
CA TYR A 290 14.87 -0.16 -4.60
C TYR A 290 14.17 1.13 -4.14
N GLY A 291 14.56 2.25 -4.74
CA GLY A 291 13.78 3.47 -4.72
C GLY A 291 14.42 4.62 -3.96
N THR A 292 13.66 5.70 -3.80
CA THR A 292 14.14 6.96 -3.22
C THR A 292 14.47 6.85 -1.73
N GLY A 293 13.89 5.85 -1.04
CA GLY A 293 14.15 5.56 0.37
C GLY A 293 15.53 4.98 0.67
N LEU A 294 16.20 4.36 -0.32
CA LEU A 294 17.48 3.67 -0.14
C LEU A 294 18.65 4.60 -0.53
N LYS A 295 18.86 5.65 0.28
CA LYS A 295 19.91 6.65 0.06
C LYS A 295 20.59 7.04 1.38
N GLY A 296 21.80 7.58 1.27
CA GLY A 296 22.58 8.09 2.40
C GLY A 296 23.86 7.30 2.63
N GLY A 297 24.89 7.98 3.12
CA GLY A 297 26.10 7.35 3.62
C GLY A 297 25.92 6.80 5.03
N PHE A 298 26.98 6.18 5.56
CA PHE A 298 26.97 5.61 6.91
C PHE A 298 26.58 6.64 7.98
N ASP A 299 27.10 7.86 7.89
CA ASP A 299 26.83 8.93 8.84
C ASP A 299 25.40 9.48 8.75
N ASP A 300 24.76 9.41 7.57
CA ASP A 300 23.37 9.82 7.38
C ASP A 300 22.38 8.82 8.00
N VAL A 301 22.76 7.54 8.08
CA VAL A 301 21.90 6.45 8.58
C VAL A 301 22.18 6.16 10.05
N PHE A 302 23.44 6.23 10.47
CA PHE A 302 23.89 5.95 11.83
C PHE A 302 24.56 7.18 12.45
N PRO A 303 23.79 8.10 13.06
CA PRO A 303 24.35 9.28 13.70
C PRO A 303 25.43 8.93 14.72
N ALA A 304 26.54 9.67 14.73
CA ALA A 304 27.71 9.36 15.56
C ALA A 304 27.38 9.26 17.06
N ASP A 305 26.46 10.08 17.55
CA ASP A 305 26.01 10.10 18.95
C ASP A 305 25.11 8.92 19.34
N LYS A 306 24.70 8.08 18.37
CA LYS A 306 23.89 6.86 18.60
C LYS A 306 24.68 5.57 18.37
N ARG A 307 25.95 5.65 17.97
CA ARG A 307 26.77 4.46 17.69
C ARG A 307 27.17 3.79 18.99
N TRP A 308 26.80 2.51 19.12
CA TRP A 308 27.28 1.68 20.20
C TRP A 308 28.71 1.21 19.91
N VAL A 309 29.57 1.24 20.92
CA VAL A 309 30.93 0.69 20.88
C VAL A 309 30.94 -0.58 21.72
N ASP A 310 31.24 -1.71 21.09
CA ASP A 310 31.39 -2.99 21.79
C ASP A 310 32.74 -3.02 22.54
N GLY A 311 32.71 -2.82 23.85
CA GLY A 311 33.91 -2.89 24.70
C GLY A 311 34.50 -4.30 24.86
N GLY A 312 33.84 -5.33 24.30
CA GLY A 312 34.28 -6.73 24.36
C GLY A 312 34.96 -7.24 23.08
N ALA A 313 34.91 -6.49 21.98
CA ALA A 313 35.56 -6.87 20.73
C ALA A 313 37.08 -6.57 20.82
N ARG A 314 37.89 -7.62 21.03
CA ARG A 314 39.34 -7.60 20.81
C ARG A 314 39.66 -8.02 19.39
#